data_AF-A0A120AH83-F1
#
_entry.id   AF-A0A120AH83-F1
#
_cell.length_a   1.000
_cell.length_b   1.000
_cell.length_c   1.000
_cell.angle_alpha   90.00
_cell.angle_beta   90.00
_cell.angle_gamma   90.00
#
_symmetry.space_group_name_H-M   'P 1'
#
loop_
_entity.id
_entity.type
_entity.pdbx_description
1 polymer ?
#
loop_
_entity_poly.entity_id
_entity_poly.type
_entity_poly.pdbx_seq_one_letter_code
_entity_poly.pdbx_strand_id
1 'polypeptide(L)'
;MSEKRIATVGCELASSNAKHVSFQSKSSLLDFDIVLFKPLIGDFLGYSNNYFQGKPSLSDTQSFQLRECCEHWRRELKEAAAAGKTAVIFLPELTSVYIDTGQRTYSGTGRNQKATRHVAEYSNYNSIPVDLTPVVANGSEMKLASSVAPPLAAFWSEFREMFVYHVLLSSGSVPAAILTRTGDKCVGAIIRSKTSRGSLVLLPDVDFYPDEFVTEKNEKQAWTKKATTFANRFVAAIVQMDKDLRAESDVTTEPSWASTDAYLLAPERTLRAEMMAAEVAVEKAQKTKEELAEQLRVEGRLRGLLFEKGRPLEEAIIEALRKFGFTAEPFKDGGSEFDVVFESPEGRLIGEAEGKDNKAVNVDKLRQLQMNIHEDLLRESVETPAKPVLFGNAHRLVPMEDRGDTFTEKCVTAALTMNTALVFTPDLFLAVQNHVESQDSEFAAACRQSILSSVGRVTFPIPATRATTREDGSEAGDA
;
A
#
# COMPACT_ATOMS: atom_id res chain seq x y z
N MET A 1 24.97 -12.64 -30.73
CA MET A 1 24.07 -11.56 -30.27
C MET A 1 23.80 -11.80 -28.80
N SER A 2 23.91 -10.78 -27.95
CA SER A 2 23.58 -10.90 -26.53
C SER A 2 22.10 -11.23 -26.35
N GLU A 3 21.79 -12.06 -25.36
CA GLU A 3 20.43 -12.34 -24.95
C GLU A 3 19.74 -11.06 -24.47
N LYS A 4 18.50 -10.82 -24.92
CA LYS A 4 17.72 -9.64 -24.53
C LYS A 4 17.20 -9.81 -23.11
N ARG A 5 17.36 -8.79 -22.28
CA ARG A 5 16.77 -8.78 -20.93
C ARG A 5 15.31 -8.36 -21.02
N ILE A 6 14.40 -9.23 -20.57
CA ILE A 6 12.95 -8.99 -20.64
C ILE A 6 12.37 -8.94 -19.23
N ALA A 7 11.56 -7.92 -18.95
CA ALA A 7 10.75 -7.86 -17.73
C ALA A 7 9.28 -8.13 -18.03
N THR A 8 8.58 -8.78 -17.11
CA THR A 8 7.11 -8.84 -17.10
C THR A 8 6.57 -8.18 -15.83
N VAL A 9 5.53 -7.35 -15.99
CA VAL A 9 4.85 -6.64 -14.89
C VAL A 9 3.35 -6.85 -15.05
N GLY A 10 2.69 -7.32 -14.00
CA GLY A 10 1.25 -7.67 -14.03
C GLY A 10 0.92 -8.90 -14.90
N CYS A 11 1.93 -9.63 -15.35
CA CYS A 11 1.79 -10.93 -15.99
C CYS A 11 3.06 -11.77 -15.75
N GLU A 12 2.93 -13.08 -15.91
CA GLU A 12 4.02 -14.05 -15.81
C GLU A 12 4.06 -14.93 -17.04
N LEU A 13 5.26 -15.38 -17.39
CA LEU A 13 5.50 -16.32 -18.46
C LEU A 13 6.29 -17.50 -17.91
N ALA A 14 5.96 -18.70 -18.37
CA ALA A 14 6.67 -19.93 -18.05
C ALA A 14 8.04 -20.04 -18.76
N SER A 15 8.87 -19.00 -18.70
CA SER A 15 10.18 -18.93 -19.35
C SER A 15 11.21 -18.25 -18.45
N SER A 16 12.43 -18.81 -18.38
CA SER A 16 13.56 -18.21 -17.68
C SER A 16 14.08 -16.92 -18.33
N ASN A 17 13.68 -16.66 -19.57
CA ASN A 17 14.19 -15.54 -20.37
C ASN A 17 13.41 -14.24 -20.10
N ALA A 18 12.37 -14.31 -19.26
CA ALA A 18 11.60 -13.16 -18.83
C ALA A 18 11.56 -13.12 -17.30
N LYS A 19 12.00 -12.00 -16.73
CA LYS A 19 12.01 -11.79 -15.27
C LYS A 19 10.69 -11.17 -14.84
N HIS A 20 9.94 -11.87 -14.01
CA HIS A 20 8.76 -11.29 -13.38
C HIS A 20 9.16 -10.21 -12.35
N VAL A 21 8.45 -9.10 -12.39
CA VAL A 21 8.54 -8.00 -11.45
C VAL A 21 7.13 -7.71 -10.95
N SER A 22 6.96 -7.76 -9.63
CA SER A 22 5.68 -7.45 -8.99
C SER A 22 5.19 -6.07 -9.39
N PHE A 23 3.88 -5.93 -9.61
CA PHE A 23 3.27 -4.63 -9.89
C PHE A 23 3.47 -3.66 -8.71
N GLN A 24 3.59 -4.11 -7.46
CA GLN A 24 3.86 -3.21 -6.32
C GLN A 24 5.35 -2.87 -6.14
N SER A 25 6.23 -3.36 -7.03
CA SER A 25 7.66 -3.10 -6.97
C SER A 25 8.01 -1.66 -7.33
N LYS A 26 9.16 -1.20 -6.82
CA LYS A 26 9.82 0.06 -7.22
C LYS A 26 11.02 -0.18 -8.14
N SER A 27 11.05 -1.33 -8.83
CA SER A 27 12.13 -1.69 -9.77
C SER A 27 12.18 -0.72 -10.95
N SER A 28 13.40 -0.45 -11.43
CA SER A 28 13.56 0.31 -12.67
C SER A 28 13.38 -0.56 -13.90
N LEU A 29 12.68 -0.05 -14.91
CA LEU A 29 12.58 -0.66 -16.23
C LEU A 29 13.82 -0.36 -17.10
N LEU A 30 14.74 0.49 -16.62
CA LEU A 30 15.94 0.84 -17.37
C LEU A 30 16.96 -0.32 -17.50
N ASP A 31 16.83 -1.35 -16.67
CA ASP A 31 17.66 -2.55 -16.68
C ASP A 31 17.24 -3.58 -17.75
N PHE A 32 16.18 -3.33 -18.52
CA PHE A 32 15.65 -4.29 -19.49
C PHE A 32 15.69 -3.74 -20.91
N ASP A 33 15.77 -4.61 -21.90
CA ASP A 33 15.65 -4.21 -23.31
C ASP A 33 14.19 -4.11 -23.75
N ILE A 34 13.36 -5.02 -23.22
CA ILE A 34 11.94 -5.16 -23.54
C ILE A 34 11.14 -5.32 -22.24
N VAL A 35 9.99 -4.67 -22.16
CA VAL A 35 9.06 -4.77 -21.03
C VAL A 35 7.71 -5.27 -21.52
N LEU A 36 7.16 -6.29 -20.87
CA LEU A 36 5.78 -6.74 -21.02
C LEU A 36 5.00 -6.23 -19.82
N PHE A 37 3.99 -5.38 -20.05
CA PHE A 37 3.29 -4.68 -18.99
C PHE A 37 1.78 -4.89 -19.12
N LYS A 38 1.13 -5.37 -18.06
CA LYS A 38 -0.32 -5.49 -17.96
C LYS A 38 -0.77 -4.70 -16.72
N PRO A 39 -1.55 -3.60 -16.88
CA PRO A 39 -1.98 -2.78 -15.75
C PRO A 39 -3.06 -3.50 -14.94
N LEU A 40 -2.66 -4.14 -13.85
CA LEU A 40 -3.55 -4.84 -12.93
C LEU A 40 -3.53 -4.17 -11.56
N ILE A 41 -4.67 -3.65 -11.14
CA ILE A 41 -4.83 -3.00 -9.82
C ILE A 41 -5.61 -3.88 -8.84
N GLY A 42 -5.89 -5.14 -9.22
CA GLY A 42 -6.67 -6.10 -8.43
C GLY A 42 -6.09 -6.33 -7.03
N ASP A 43 -4.76 -6.32 -6.89
CA ASP A 43 -4.07 -6.52 -5.60
C ASP A 43 -4.35 -5.41 -4.58
N PHE A 44 -4.86 -4.25 -5.02
CA PHE A 44 -5.27 -3.17 -4.13
C PHE A 44 -6.73 -3.30 -3.68
N LEU A 45 -7.49 -4.22 -4.28
CA LEU A 45 -8.88 -4.48 -3.95
C LEU A 45 -8.94 -5.51 -2.81
N GLY A 46 -9.43 -5.09 -1.65
CA GLY A 46 -9.68 -5.99 -0.52
C GLY A 46 -11.13 -6.53 -0.54
N TYR A 47 -11.34 -7.67 0.13
CA TYR A 47 -12.67 -8.27 0.32
C TYR A 47 -13.66 -7.33 1.04
N SER A 48 -13.17 -6.39 1.85
CA SER A 48 -13.96 -5.48 2.68
C SER A 48 -13.99 -4.04 2.15
N ASN A 49 -13.72 -3.83 0.85
CA ASN A 49 -13.76 -2.48 0.30
C ASN A 49 -15.18 -1.89 0.40
N ASN A 50 -15.26 -0.65 0.87
CA ASN A 50 -16.50 0.13 0.76
C ASN A 50 -16.82 0.39 -0.70
N TYR A 51 -18.10 0.63 -1.01
CA TYR A 51 -18.54 0.99 -2.36
C TYR A 51 -19.07 2.41 -2.39
N PHE A 52 -18.71 3.15 -3.44
CA PHE A 52 -19.26 4.46 -3.74
C PHE A 52 -19.71 4.47 -5.20
N GLN A 53 -20.96 4.87 -5.45
CA GLN A 53 -21.56 4.87 -6.78
C GLN A 53 -21.37 3.54 -7.55
N GLY A 54 -21.46 2.40 -6.84
CA GLY A 54 -21.35 1.07 -7.43
C GLY A 54 -19.93 0.60 -7.76
N LYS A 55 -18.89 1.39 -7.44
CA LYS A 55 -17.48 1.01 -7.62
C LYS A 55 -16.76 0.88 -6.27
N PRO A 56 -15.70 0.06 -6.16
CA PRO A 56 -14.89 0.00 -4.95
C PRO A 56 -14.32 1.38 -4.61
N SER A 57 -14.47 1.80 -3.36
CA SER A 57 -13.90 3.01 -2.77
C SER A 57 -12.80 2.59 -1.80
N LEU A 58 -11.56 2.83 -2.21
CA LEU A 58 -10.39 2.46 -1.43
C LEU A 58 -10.28 3.28 -0.15
N SER A 59 -9.64 2.72 0.88
CA SER A 59 -9.21 3.48 2.07
C SER A 59 -8.16 4.53 1.71
N ASP A 60 -7.86 5.46 2.61
CA ASP A 60 -6.84 6.49 2.40
C ASP A 60 -5.45 5.87 2.13
N THR A 61 -5.12 4.80 2.87
CA THR A 61 -3.86 4.06 2.68
C THR A 61 -3.79 3.38 1.32
N GLN A 62 -4.82 2.60 0.94
CA GLN A 62 -4.86 1.92 -0.37
C GLN A 62 -4.88 2.93 -1.53
N SER A 63 -5.59 4.05 -1.36
CA SER A 63 -5.65 5.15 -2.34
C SER A 63 -4.25 5.70 -2.62
N PHE A 64 -3.48 5.96 -1.56
CA PHE A 64 -2.11 6.45 -1.68
C PHE A 64 -1.18 5.43 -2.34
N GLN A 65 -1.24 4.16 -1.91
CA GLN A 65 -0.40 3.10 -2.46
C GLN A 65 -0.66 2.84 -3.94
N LEU A 66 -1.95 2.75 -4.33
CA LEU A 66 -2.33 2.57 -5.73
C LEU A 66 -1.83 3.73 -6.60
N ARG A 67 -2.05 4.97 -6.16
CA ARG A 67 -1.61 6.16 -6.89
C ARG A 67 -0.09 6.20 -7.03
N GLU A 68 0.66 5.96 -5.95
CA GLU A 68 2.12 5.92 -6.01
C GLU A 68 2.61 4.84 -7.00
N CYS A 69 2.01 3.65 -6.95
CA CYS A 69 2.36 2.53 -7.82
C CYS A 69 2.07 2.83 -9.31
N CYS A 70 0.88 3.34 -9.63
CA CYS A 70 0.54 3.71 -11.00
C CYS A 70 1.45 4.82 -11.55
N GLU A 71 1.73 5.86 -10.76
CA GLU A 71 2.64 6.94 -11.17
C GLU A 71 4.08 6.44 -11.37
N HIS A 72 4.55 5.51 -10.52
CA HIS A 72 5.86 4.87 -10.70
C HIS A 72 5.95 4.18 -12.06
N TRP A 73 5.01 3.30 -12.39
CA TRP A 73 5.05 2.60 -13.70
C TRP A 73 4.83 3.52 -14.88
N ARG A 74 3.98 4.53 -14.74
CA ARG A 74 3.79 5.57 -15.76
C ARG A 74 5.14 6.23 -16.09
N ARG A 75 5.90 6.62 -15.06
CA ARG A 75 7.24 7.20 -15.22
C ARG A 75 8.22 6.19 -15.83
N GLU A 76 8.32 4.99 -15.28
CA GLU A 76 9.27 3.97 -15.76
C GLU A 76 9.04 3.58 -17.22
N LEU A 77 7.78 3.43 -17.66
CA LEU A 77 7.44 3.14 -19.05
C LEU A 77 7.83 4.30 -19.98
N LYS A 78 7.59 5.54 -19.54
CA LYS A 78 7.98 6.75 -20.29
C LYS A 78 9.50 6.85 -20.43
N GLU A 79 10.23 6.65 -19.34
CA GLU A 79 11.70 6.68 -19.31
C GLU A 79 12.31 5.54 -20.12
N ALA A 80 11.75 4.33 -20.05
CA ALA A 80 12.19 3.19 -20.83
C ALA A 80 12.06 3.46 -22.34
N ALA A 81 10.90 3.95 -22.78
CA ALA A 81 10.68 4.33 -24.18
C ALA A 81 11.61 5.48 -24.60
N ALA A 82 11.79 6.51 -23.76
CA ALA A 82 12.74 7.60 -24.03
C ALA A 82 14.18 7.07 -24.17
N ALA A 83 14.58 6.10 -23.35
CA ALA A 83 15.90 5.44 -23.39
C ALA A 83 16.08 4.44 -24.54
N GLY A 84 15.12 4.33 -25.47
CA GLY A 84 15.26 3.48 -26.66
C GLY A 84 14.84 2.01 -26.45
N LYS A 85 14.07 1.73 -25.40
CA LYS A 85 13.53 0.39 -25.09
C LYS A 85 12.15 0.19 -25.70
N THR A 86 11.72 -1.06 -25.78
CA THR A 86 10.38 -1.42 -26.26
C THR A 86 9.52 -1.84 -25.08
N ALA A 87 8.41 -1.15 -24.84
CA ALA A 87 7.41 -1.55 -23.85
C ALA A 87 6.14 -2.01 -24.57
N VAL A 88 5.78 -3.28 -24.38
CA VAL A 88 4.55 -3.89 -24.88
C VAL A 88 3.54 -3.89 -23.75
N ILE A 89 2.46 -3.14 -23.94
CA ILE A 89 1.43 -2.87 -22.94
C ILE A 89 0.16 -3.58 -23.38
N PHE A 90 -0.30 -4.54 -22.59
CA PHE A 90 -1.58 -5.21 -22.78
C PHE A 90 -2.69 -4.35 -22.18
N LEU A 91 -3.86 -4.34 -22.82
CA LEU A 91 -5.00 -3.49 -22.45
C LEU A 91 -6.14 -4.34 -21.86
N PRO A 92 -6.05 -4.72 -20.55
CA PRO A 92 -7.07 -5.51 -19.87
C PRO A 92 -8.37 -4.73 -19.67
N GLU A 93 -9.36 -5.40 -19.08
CA GLU A 93 -10.59 -4.75 -18.64
C GLU A 93 -10.33 -3.45 -17.85
N LEU A 94 -11.15 -2.43 -18.13
CA LEU A 94 -11.09 -1.16 -17.42
C LEU A 94 -11.59 -1.35 -15.99
N THR A 95 -10.67 -1.39 -15.04
CA THR A 95 -10.99 -1.43 -13.62
C THR A 95 -10.94 -0.02 -13.07
N SER A 96 -12.10 0.50 -12.66
CA SER A 96 -12.24 1.81 -12.02
C SER A 96 -12.52 1.68 -10.52
N VAL A 97 -11.89 2.55 -9.73
CA VAL A 97 -12.06 2.67 -8.28
C VAL A 97 -12.22 4.14 -7.89
N TYR A 98 -12.74 4.39 -6.69
CA TYR A 98 -12.66 5.71 -6.04
C TYR A 98 -11.47 5.75 -5.09
N ILE A 99 -10.60 6.75 -5.27
CA ILE A 99 -9.47 7.02 -4.39
C ILE A 99 -9.71 8.31 -3.60
N ASP A 100 -9.11 8.38 -2.41
CA ASP A 100 -9.07 9.62 -1.62
C ASP A 100 -8.40 10.75 -2.40
N THR A 101 -9.01 11.93 -2.42
CA THR A 101 -8.36 13.13 -2.96
C THR A 101 -7.51 13.85 -1.91
N GLY A 102 -7.65 13.48 -0.63
CA GLY A 102 -7.06 14.18 0.51
C GLY A 102 -7.85 15.43 0.91
N GLN A 103 -8.91 15.80 0.18
CA GLN A 103 -9.77 16.92 0.55
C GLN A 103 -10.83 16.47 1.55
N ARG A 104 -11.11 17.32 2.53
CA ARG A 104 -12.15 17.11 3.54
C ARG A 104 -13.03 18.36 3.62
N THR A 105 -14.34 18.18 3.71
CA THR A 105 -15.28 19.24 4.08
C THR A 105 -15.87 18.94 5.44
N TYR A 106 -15.96 19.95 6.29
CA TYR A 106 -16.49 19.80 7.65
C TYR A 106 -17.84 20.50 7.75
N SER A 107 -18.82 19.81 8.33
CA SER A 107 -20.16 20.36 8.58
C SER A 107 -20.52 20.20 10.06
N GLY A 108 -21.23 21.19 10.63
CA GLY A 108 -21.54 21.25 12.06
C GLY A 108 -20.51 22.05 12.88
N THR A 109 -20.78 22.22 14.18
CA THR A 109 -19.94 22.98 15.13
C THR A 109 -19.62 22.14 16.37
N GLY A 110 -18.37 22.19 16.86
CA GLY A 110 -17.97 21.54 18.11
C GLY A 110 -18.11 20.01 18.07
N ARG A 111 -18.73 19.41 19.09
CA ARG A 111 -18.87 17.95 19.28
C ARG A 111 -19.61 17.20 18.16
N ASN A 112 -20.35 17.91 17.28
CA ASN A 112 -21.13 17.31 16.18
C ASN A 112 -20.51 17.55 14.78
N GLN A 113 -19.21 17.88 14.71
CA GLN A 113 -18.54 18.11 13.43
C GLN A 113 -18.42 16.80 12.64
N LYS A 114 -19.08 16.72 11.47
CA LYS A 114 -18.95 15.60 10.53
C LYS A 114 -17.96 15.96 9.42
N ALA A 115 -16.91 15.15 9.32
CA ALA A 115 -15.93 15.24 8.24
C ALA A 115 -16.40 14.42 7.04
N THR A 116 -16.56 15.07 5.89
CA THR A 116 -16.87 14.44 4.61
C THR A 116 -15.59 14.26 3.81
N ARG A 117 -15.31 13.02 3.43
CA ARG A 117 -14.20 12.63 2.58
C ARG A 117 -14.55 12.82 1.12
N HIS A 118 -13.70 13.52 0.36
CA HIS A 118 -13.84 13.63 -1.08
C HIS A 118 -13.05 12.54 -1.78
N VAL A 119 -13.69 11.91 -2.76
CA VAL A 119 -13.10 10.85 -3.57
C VAL A 119 -13.18 11.19 -5.05
N ALA A 120 -12.22 10.69 -5.84
CA ALA A 120 -12.20 10.82 -7.29
C ALA A 120 -12.03 9.47 -7.96
N GLU A 121 -12.56 9.33 -9.17
CA GLU A 121 -12.40 8.11 -9.96
C GLU A 121 -10.94 7.97 -10.44
N TYR A 122 -10.41 6.76 -10.36
CA TYR A 122 -9.07 6.37 -10.79
C TYR A 122 -9.13 4.98 -11.41
N SER A 123 -8.22 4.66 -12.33
CA SER A 123 -8.26 3.40 -13.07
C SER A 123 -6.88 2.77 -13.24
N ASN A 124 -6.86 1.48 -13.61
CA ASN A 124 -5.63 0.79 -13.98
C ASN A 124 -4.90 1.44 -15.17
N TYR A 125 -5.62 2.12 -16.06
CA TYR A 125 -5.04 2.81 -17.21
C TYR A 125 -4.20 4.04 -16.83
N ASN A 126 -4.32 4.55 -15.59
CA ASN A 126 -3.50 5.67 -15.12
C ASN A 126 -2.00 5.34 -15.05
N SER A 127 -1.61 4.06 -15.01
CA SER A 127 -0.21 3.64 -15.07
C SER A 127 0.41 3.68 -16.47
N ILE A 128 -0.36 4.01 -17.52
CA ILE A 128 0.13 4.08 -18.90
C ILE A 128 0.52 5.55 -19.21
N PRO A 129 1.72 5.83 -19.78
CA PRO A 129 2.20 7.20 -20.02
C PRO A 129 1.58 7.89 -21.25
N VAL A 130 0.36 7.54 -21.60
CA VAL A 130 -0.36 8.05 -22.77
C VAL A 130 -1.82 8.29 -22.36
N ASP A 131 -2.40 9.40 -22.79
CA ASP A 131 -3.83 9.63 -22.61
C ASP A 131 -4.62 8.84 -23.65
N LEU A 132 -5.14 7.68 -23.22
CA LEU A 132 -5.84 6.73 -24.06
C LEU A 132 -7.35 6.98 -24.14
N THR A 133 -7.94 7.67 -23.16
CA THR A 133 -9.40 7.84 -23.01
C THR A 133 -10.16 6.52 -23.28
N PRO A 134 -9.93 5.46 -22.48
CA PRO A 134 -10.49 4.13 -22.76
C PRO A 134 -12.02 4.15 -22.62
N VAL A 135 -12.71 3.50 -23.56
CA VAL A 135 -14.16 3.28 -23.53
C VAL A 135 -14.42 1.78 -23.48
N VAL A 136 -15.16 1.31 -22.49
CA VAL A 136 -15.46 -0.12 -22.31
C VAL A 136 -16.15 -0.70 -23.54
N ALA A 137 -15.59 -1.76 -24.11
CA ALA A 137 -16.18 -2.54 -25.19
C ALA A 137 -15.50 -3.91 -25.29
N ASN A 138 -16.28 -4.98 -25.46
CA ASN A 138 -15.74 -6.35 -25.49
C ASN A 138 -15.87 -6.97 -26.87
N GLY A 139 -14.81 -7.62 -27.36
CA GLY A 139 -14.85 -8.46 -28.55
C GLY A 139 -13.49 -9.01 -28.97
N SER A 140 -13.49 -9.86 -30.00
CA SER A 140 -12.29 -10.56 -30.50
C SER A 140 -11.98 -10.27 -31.98
N GLU A 141 -12.97 -9.82 -32.74
CA GLU A 141 -12.83 -9.61 -34.18
C GLU A 141 -12.05 -8.32 -34.49
N MET A 142 -10.78 -8.50 -34.86
CA MET A 142 -9.82 -7.41 -35.08
C MET A 142 -9.06 -7.57 -36.40
N LYS A 143 -8.47 -6.46 -36.87
CA LYS A 143 -7.58 -6.41 -38.04
C LYS A 143 -6.47 -5.39 -37.80
N LEU A 144 -5.35 -5.55 -38.51
CA LEU A 144 -4.29 -4.55 -38.51
C LEU A 144 -4.72 -3.33 -39.33
N ALA A 145 -4.32 -2.14 -38.87
CA ALA A 145 -4.40 -0.93 -39.67
C ALA A 145 -3.42 -1.03 -40.86
N SER A 146 -3.82 -0.52 -42.02
CA SER A 146 -3.02 -0.56 -43.25
C SER A 146 -1.69 0.20 -43.14
N SER A 147 -1.57 1.12 -42.18
CA SER A 147 -0.41 1.99 -41.95
C SER A 147 0.71 1.37 -41.10
N VAL A 148 0.50 0.22 -40.45
CA VAL A 148 1.41 -0.29 -39.39
C VAL A 148 1.84 -1.75 -39.63
N ALA A 149 1.60 -2.26 -40.84
CA ALA A 149 1.69 -3.68 -41.15
C ALA A 149 3.09 -4.35 -40.96
N PRO A 150 4.24 -3.76 -41.34
CA PRO A 150 5.46 -4.57 -41.41
C PRO A 150 5.98 -5.12 -40.07
N PRO A 151 6.09 -4.35 -38.97
CA PRO A 151 6.69 -4.85 -37.72
C PRO A 151 5.79 -5.76 -36.88
N LEU A 152 4.47 -5.63 -37.03
CA LEU A 152 3.49 -6.35 -36.21
C LEU A 152 2.84 -7.52 -36.96
N ALA A 153 2.93 -7.58 -38.30
CA ALA A 153 2.22 -8.59 -39.09
C ALA A 153 2.59 -10.03 -38.74
N ALA A 154 3.88 -10.35 -38.59
CA ALA A 154 4.32 -11.70 -38.27
C ALA A 154 3.83 -12.14 -36.89
N PHE A 155 4.03 -11.29 -35.88
CA PHE A 155 3.54 -11.51 -34.52
C PHE A 155 2.01 -11.67 -34.50
N TRP A 156 1.28 -10.76 -35.13
CA TRP A 156 -0.17 -10.77 -35.15
C TRP A 156 -0.72 -12.00 -35.87
N SER A 157 -0.14 -12.39 -37.00
CA SER A 157 -0.57 -13.59 -37.73
C SER A 157 -0.41 -14.86 -36.90
N GLU A 158 0.59 -14.93 -36.03
CA GLU A 158 0.84 -16.08 -35.17
C GLU A 158 -0.08 -16.11 -33.95
N PHE A 159 -0.34 -14.95 -33.31
CA PHE A 159 -0.95 -14.90 -31.98
C PHE A 159 -2.34 -14.26 -31.93
N ARG A 160 -2.90 -13.71 -33.02
CA ARG A 160 -4.17 -12.94 -33.01
C ARG A 160 -5.33 -13.62 -32.32
N GLU A 161 -5.44 -14.95 -32.41
CA GLU A 161 -6.58 -15.71 -31.88
C GLU A 161 -6.61 -15.70 -30.34
N MET A 162 -5.51 -15.31 -29.68
CA MET A 162 -5.42 -15.20 -28.23
C MET A 162 -5.83 -13.83 -27.70
N PHE A 163 -5.97 -12.84 -28.58
CA PHE A 163 -6.21 -11.46 -28.19
C PHE A 163 -7.69 -11.13 -28.13
N VAL A 164 -8.10 -10.42 -27.08
CA VAL A 164 -9.46 -9.89 -26.90
C VAL A 164 -9.35 -8.41 -26.54
N TYR A 165 -10.19 -7.56 -27.14
CA TYR A 165 -10.27 -6.16 -26.71
C TYR A 165 -11.35 -5.99 -25.65
N HIS A 166 -11.01 -5.27 -24.58
CA HIS A 166 -11.94 -4.84 -23.52
C HIS A 166 -12.22 -3.33 -23.53
N VAL A 167 -11.49 -2.58 -24.35
CA VAL A 167 -11.63 -1.14 -24.50
C VAL A 167 -11.45 -0.70 -25.95
N LEU A 168 -12.11 0.39 -26.32
CA LEU A 168 -11.80 1.21 -27.47
C LEU A 168 -10.94 2.40 -27.04
N LEU A 169 -9.95 2.75 -27.85
CA LEU A 169 -9.09 3.91 -27.65
C LEU A 169 -9.68 5.11 -28.41
N SER A 170 -10.21 6.08 -27.66
CA SER A 170 -10.94 7.21 -28.26
C SER A 170 -10.09 8.46 -28.50
N SER A 171 -8.83 8.44 -28.08
CA SER A 171 -7.93 9.59 -28.20
C SER A 171 -7.47 9.76 -29.63
N GLY A 172 -7.85 10.88 -30.27
CA GLY A 172 -7.48 11.19 -31.66
C GLY A 172 -5.98 11.39 -31.89
N SER A 173 -5.19 11.40 -30.82
CA SER A 173 -3.72 11.52 -30.86
C SER A 173 -2.99 10.17 -30.95
N VAL A 174 -3.70 9.05 -30.77
CA VAL A 174 -3.11 7.71 -30.70
C VAL A 174 -3.05 7.09 -32.11
N PRO A 175 -1.85 6.77 -32.63
CA PRO A 175 -1.69 6.16 -33.95
C PRO A 175 -2.17 4.70 -33.94
N ALA A 176 -3.38 4.47 -34.45
CA ALA A 176 -4.01 3.16 -34.46
C ALA A 176 -3.18 2.13 -35.25
N ALA A 177 -2.96 0.97 -34.64
CA ALA A 177 -2.26 -0.17 -35.22
C ALA A 177 -3.16 -1.41 -35.35
N ILE A 178 -4.10 -1.56 -34.41
CA ILE A 178 -5.10 -2.64 -34.42
C ILE A 178 -6.48 -1.97 -34.35
N LEU A 179 -7.36 -2.40 -35.23
CA LEU A 179 -8.71 -1.90 -35.39
C LEU A 179 -9.72 -3.03 -35.17
N THR A 180 -10.92 -2.70 -34.72
CA THR A 180 -12.07 -3.61 -34.84
C THR A 180 -12.27 -3.99 -36.31
N ARG A 181 -12.66 -5.24 -36.56
CA ARG A 181 -12.91 -5.74 -37.93
C ARG A 181 -13.92 -4.85 -38.68
N THR A 182 -14.97 -4.46 -37.95
CA THR A 182 -16.07 -3.62 -38.40
C THR A 182 -16.04 -2.28 -37.66
N GLY A 183 -16.23 -1.18 -38.39
CA GLY A 183 -16.32 0.17 -37.81
C GLY A 183 -14.98 0.84 -37.49
N ASP A 184 -13.86 0.18 -37.77
CA ASP A 184 -12.49 0.72 -37.70
C ASP A 184 -12.17 1.48 -36.41
N LYS A 185 -12.64 0.95 -35.27
CA LYS A 185 -12.37 1.53 -33.96
C LYS A 185 -11.01 1.08 -33.46
N CYS A 186 -10.22 2.00 -32.92
CA CYS A 186 -8.88 1.73 -32.41
C CYS A 186 -8.94 0.87 -31.15
N VAL A 187 -8.22 -0.25 -31.13
CA VAL A 187 -8.10 -1.17 -29.98
C VAL A 187 -6.64 -1.52 -29.66
N GLY A 188 -5.70 -0.99 -30.43
CA GLY A 188 -4.26 -1.13 -30.21
C GLY A 188 -3.49 -0.12 -31.05
N ALA A 189 -2.28 0.22 -30.63
CA ALA A 189 -1.50 1.33 -31.18
C ALA A 189 0.00 1.11 -31.07
N ILE A 190 0.79 1.78 -31.93
CA ILE A 190 2.25 1.80 -31.81
C ILE A 190 2.72 3.25 -31.76
N ILE A 191 3.22 3.66 -30.61
CA ILE A 191 3.71 5.02 -30.36
C ILE A 191 5.23 4.96 -30.30
N ARG A 192 5.87 5.50 -31.34
CA ARG A 192 7.33 5.59 -31.42
C ARG A 192 7.81 6.87 -30.74
N SER A 193 8.95 6.77 -30.06
CA SER A 193 9.68 7.94 -29.58
C SER A 193 10.13 8.80 -30.77
N LYS A 194 10.04 10.11 -30.63
CA LYS A 194 10.53 11.07 -31.64
C LYS A 194 12.04 11.31 -31.53
N THR A 195 12.64 10.95 -30.40
CA THR A 195 14.02 11.30 -30.03
C THR A 195 14.90 10.07 -29.77
N SER A 196 14.33 8.86 -29.86
CA SER A 196 15.06 7.61 -29.64
C SER A 196 14.42 6.46 -30.42
N ARG A 197 15.07 5.29 -30.40
CA ARG A 197 14.55 4.06 -31.04
C ARG A 197 13.48 3.33 -30.23
N GLY A 198 12.98 3.95 -29.16
CA GLY A 198 12.06 3.30 -28.23
C GLY A 198 10.62 3.39 -28.69
N SER A 199 9.82 2.43 -28.25
CA SER A 199 8.43 2.28 -28.69
C SER A 199 7.53 1.81 -27.55
N LEU A 200 6.31 2.36 -27.50
CA LEU A 200 5.19 1.82 -26.74
C LEU A 200 4.26 1.08 -27.71
N VAL A 201 4.10 -0.22 -27.51
CA VAL A 201 3.24 -1.09 -28.32
C VAL A 201 2.03 -1.45 -27.47
N LEU A 202 0.88 -0.85 -27.76
CA LEU A 202 -0.38 -1.13 -27.06
C LEU A 202 -1.11 -2.27 -27.80
N LEU A 203 -1.28 -3.40 -27.12
CA LEU A 203 -1.98 -4.56 -27.64
C LEU A 203 -3.27 -4.80 -26.85
N PRO A 204 -4.32 -5.37 -27.47
CA PRO A 204 -5.46 -5.92 -26.76
C PRO A 204 -5.02 -6.92 -25.67
N ASP A 205 -5.94 -7.31 -24.81
CA ASP A 205 -5.60 -8.20 -23.71
C ASP A 205 -5.33 -9.64 -24.17
N VAL A 206 -4.52 -10.34 -23.37
CA VAL A 206 -4.22 -11.77 -23.48
C VAL A 206 -4.40 -12.43 -22.12
N ASP A 207 -5.00 -13.62 -22.12
CA ASP A 207 -4.97 -14.51 -20.97
C ASP A 207 -3.63 -15.27 -20.94
N PHE A 208 -2.80 -14.97 -19.95
CA PHE A 208 -1.51 -15.63 -19.72
C PHE A 208 -1.62 -16.89 -18.85
N TYR A 209 -2.80 -17.17 -18.31
CA TYR A 209 -3.04 -18.24 -17.35
C TYR A 209 -4.24 -19.13 -17.73
N PRO A 210 -4.39 -19.57 -19.00
CA PRO A 210 -5.45 -20.50 -19.36
C PRO A 210 -5.29 -21.81 -18.59
N ASP A 211 -6.39 -22.51 -18.32
CA ASP A 211 -6.40 -23.73 -17.49
C ASP A 211 -5.37 -24.78 -17.93
N GLU A 212 -5.07 -24.87 -19.23
CA GLU A 212 -4.08 -25.82 -19.76
C GLU A 212 -2.61 -25.46 -19.48
N PHE A 213 -2.34 -24.25 -18.97
CA PHE A 213 -1.00 -23.77 -18.64
C PHE A 213 -0.60 -24.03 -17.19
N VAL A 214 -1.57 -24.25 -16.30
CA VAL A 214 -1.35 -24.46 -14.88
C VAL A 214 -1.73 -25.89 -14.50
N THR A 215 -0.89 -26.55 -13.71
CA THR A 215 -1.18 -27.87 -13.13
C THR A 215 -0.80 -27.86 -11.66
N GLU A 216 -1.42 -28.71 -10.86
CA GLU A 216 -1.03 -28.90 -9.47
C GLU A 216 0.03 -30.00 -9.34
N LYS A 217 1.11 -29.73 -8.60
CA LYS A 217 2.16 -30.69 -8.28
C LYS A 217 2.64 -30.47 -6.85
N ASN A 218 2.50 -31.49 -6.00
CA ASN A 218 2.86 -31.44 -4.57
C ASN A 218 2.18 -30.27 -3.83
N GLU A 219 0.85 -30.11 -3.99
CA GLU A 219 0.06 -29.04 -3.35
C GLU A 219 0.53 -27.62 -3.72
N LYS A 220 1.23 -27.48 -4.86
CA LYS A 220 1.69 -26.20 -5.42
C LYS A 220 1.32 -26.11 -6.90
N GLN A 221 0.92 -24.92 -7.32
CA GLN A 221 0.73 -24.63 -8.74
C GLN A 221 2.09 -24.66 -9.48
N ALA A 222 2.11 -25.29 -10.64
CA ALA A 222 3.27 -25.44 -11.49
C ALA A 222 2.90 -25.26 -12.98
N TRP A 223 3.85 -24.75 -13.76
CA TRP A 223 3.68 -24.58 -15.21
C TRP A 223 3.68 -25.90 -15.97
N THR A 224 2.80 -26.03 -16.96
CA THR A 224 2.79 -27.17 -17.88
C THR A 224 3.83 -27.02 -18.99
N LYS A 225 4.13 -28.13 -19.69
CA LYS A 225 4.99 -28.08 -20.90
C LYS A 225 4.39 -27.21 -22.01
N LYS A 226 3.06 -27.13 -22.09
CA LYS A 226 2.35 -26.24 -23.03
C LYS A 226 2.67 -24.79 -22.71
N ALA A 227 2.59 -24.40 -21.43
CA ALA A 227 2.94 -23.06 -20.97
C ALA A 227 4.38 -22.69 -21.34
N THR A 228 5.35 -23.56 -21.08
CA THR A 228 6.76 -23.31 -21.43
C THR A 228 6.98 -23.19 -22.93
N THR A 229 6.32 -24.06 -23.73
CA THR A 229 6.42 -24.01 -25.19
C THR A 229 5.83 -22.71 -25.74
N PHE A 230 4.67 -22.32 -25.24
CA PHE A 230 4.03 -21.06 -25.54
C PHE A 230 4.94 -19.87 -25.18
N ALA A 231 5.41 -19.82 -23.93
CA ALA A 231 6.21 -18.71 -23.42
C ALA A 231 7.49 -18.50 -24.25
N ASN A 232 8.19 -19.58 -24.63
CA ASN A 232 9.39 -19.48 -25.45
C ASN A 232 9.09 -18.95 -26.87
N ARG A 233 8.00 -19.41 -27.49
CA ARG A 233 7.56 -18.89 -28.81
C ARG A 233 7.15 -17.43 -28.73
N PHE A 234 6.35 -17.08 -27.72
CA PHE A 234 5.89 -15.72 -27.48
C PHE A 234 7.07 -14.76 -27.25
N VAL A 235 8.02 -15.12 -26.39
CA VAL A 235 9.25 -14.35 -26.17
C VAL A 235 10.05 -14.17 -27.46
N ALA A 236 10.24 -15.23 -28.25
CA ALA A 236 10.96 -15.13 -29.51
C ALA A 236 10.28 -14.16 -30.49
N ALA A 237 8.95 -14.21 -30.58
CA ALA A 237 8.17 -13.32 -31.44
C ALA A 237 8.21 -11.86 -30.95
N ILE A 238 8.17 -11.62 -29.63
CA ILE A 238 8.35 -10.29 -29.04
C ILE A 238 9.74 -9.74 -29.33
N VAL A 239 10.80 -10.56 -29.22
CA VAL A 239 12.17 -10.16 -29.55
C VAL A 239 12.30 -9.84 -31.04
N GLN A 240 11.62 -10.58 -31.90
CA GLN A 240 11.61 -10.27 -33.34
C GLN A 240 10.87 -8.96 -33.63
N MET A 241 9.72 -8.74 -33.01
CA MET A 241 8.98 -7.47 -33.10
C MET A 241 9.82 -6.28 -32.63
N ASP A 242 10.59 -6.38 -31.53
CA ASP A 242 11.54 -5.35 -31.09
C ASP A 242 12.59 -5.03 -32.17
N LYS A 243 13.13 -6.05 -32.85
CA LYS A 243 14.10 -5.84 -33.94
C LYS A 243 13.47 -5.11 -35.11
N ASP A 244 12.27 -5.53 -35.52
CA ASP A 244 11.57 -4.96 -36.68
C ASP A 244 11.18 -3.50 -36.41
N LEU A 245 10.69 -3.18 -35.20
CA LEU A 245 10.40 -1.82 -34.76
C LEU A 245 11.64 -0.92 -34.76
N ARG A 246 12.80 -1.46 -34.36
CA ARG A 246 14.08 -0.73 -34.39
C ARG A 246 14.63 -0.55 -35.79
N ALA A 247 14.40 -1.50 -36.70
CA ALA A 247 14.89 -1.44 -38.08
C ALA A 247 14.20 -0.34 -38.90
N GLU A 248 12.92 -0.06 -38.62
CA GLU A 248 12.18 1.06 -39.24
C GLU A 248 12.56 2.44 -38.69
N SER A 249 13.37 2.52 -37.62
CA SER A 249 13.76 3.78 -37.02
C SER A 249 15.01 4.35 -37.69
N ASP A 250 14.82 5.22 -38.69
CA ASP A 250 15.90 6.03 -39.31
C ASP A 250 16.46 7.12 -38.39
N VAL A 251 15.96 7.22 -37.15
CA VAL A 251 16.45 8.17 -36.15
C VAL A 251 17.89 7.83 -35.77
N THR A 252 18.80 8.72 -36.16
CA THR A 252 20.19 8.71 -35.71
C THR A 252 20.25 9.31 -34.30
N THR A 253 20.92 8.63 -33.38
CA THR A 253 21.15 9.18 -32.04
C THR A 253 21.95 10.48 -32.13
N GLU A 254 21.49 11.51 -31.43
CA GLU A 254 22.19 12.79 -31.39
C GLU A 254 23.61 12.62 -30.84
N PRO A 255 24.66 13.10 -31.55
CA PRO A 255 26.01 13.08 -31.02
C PRO A 255 26.17 14.13 -29.92
N SER A 256 26.97 13.84 -28.89
CA SER A 256 27.08 14.69 -27.69
C SER A 256 27.44 16.16 -27.98
N TRP A 257 28.24 16.43 -29.02
CA TRP A 257 28.62 17.80 -29.38
C TRP A 257 27.44 18.65 -29.87
N ALA A 258 26.41 18.04 -30.47
CA ALA A 258 25.23 18.76 -30.97
C ALA A 258 24.35 19.30 -29.83
N SER A 259 24.43 18.68 -28.64
CA SER A 259 23.65 19.06 -27.46
C SER A 259 24.24 20.25 -26.66
N THR A 260 25.38 20.79 -27.11
CA THR A 260 26.10 21.88 -26.44
C THR A 260 25.44 23.25 -26.65
N ASP A 261 25.69 24.19 -25.74
CA ASP A 261 25.07 25.53 -25.74
C ASP A 261 25.29 26.33 -27.03
N ALA A 262 26.36 26.02 -27.76
CA ALA A 262 26.71 26.65 -29.03
C ALA A 262 25.68 26.40 -30.14
N TYR A 263 24.94 25.28 -30.06
CA TYR A 263 23.97 24.87 -31.09
C TYR A 263 22.51 24.94 -30.61
N LEU A 264 22.27 25.40 -29.37
CA LEU A 264 20.91 25.51 -28.83
C LEU A 264 20.08 26.55 -29.54
N LEU A 265 18.88 26.16 -29.92
CA LEU A 265 17.87 27.06 -30.46
C LEU A 265 17.28 27.93 -29.34
N ALA A 266 16.84 29.14 -29.67
CA ALA A 266 16.24 30.05 -28.69
C ALA A 266 15.00 29.43 -27.97
N PRO A 267 14.07 28.73 -28.65
CA PRO A 267 12.98 28.04 -27.98
C PRO A 267 13.45 26.92 -27.04
N GLU A 268 14.52 26.19 -27.39
CA GLU A 268 15.09 25.15 -26.54
C GLU A 268 15.65 25.72 -25.24
N ARG A 269 16.25 26.91 -25.28
CA ARG A 269 16.72 27.60 -24.07
C ARG A 269 15.57 27.93 -23.13
N THR A 270 14.46 28.45 -23.66
CA THR A 270 13.25 28.70 -22.87
C THR A 270 12.70 27.41 -22.26
N LEU A 271 12.57 26.35 -23.06
CA LEU A 271 12.10 25.04 -22.59
C LEU A 271 13.04 24.41 -21.55
N ARG A 272 14.37 24.57 -21.68
CA ARG A 272 15.33 24.12 -20.67
C ARG A 272 15.18 24.89 -19.36
N ALA A 273 14.93 26.21 -19.41
CA ALA A 273 14.67 27.00 -18.22
C ALA A 273 13.35 26.60 -17.53
N GLU A 274 12.28 26.36 -18.30
CA GLU A 274 11.02 25.83 -17.79
C GLU A 274 11.19 24.43 -17.18
N MET A 275 11.94 23.55 -17.83
CA MET A 275 12.26 22.22 -17.33
C MET A 275 13.04 22.29 -16.01
N MET A 276 14.02 23.20 -15.90
CA MET A 276 14.76 23.41 -14.65
C MET A 276 13.84 23.92 -13.53
N ALA A 277 12.93 24.85 -13.82
CA ALA A 277 11.95 25.33 -12.85
C ALA A 277 10.99 24.23 -12.41
N ALA A 278 10.54 23.37 -13.33
CA ALA A 278 9.73 22.20 -13.03
C ALA A 278 10.50 21.20 -12.16
N GLU A 279 11.79 20.97 -12.44
CA GLU A 279 12.64 20.06 -11.65
C GLU A 279 12.81 20.56 -10.21
N VAL A 280 13.03 21.86 -10.00
CA VAL A 280 13.06 22.47 -8.67
C VAL A 280 11.73 22.28 -7.93
N ALA A 281 10.59 22.39 -8.65
CA ALA A 281 9.28 22.15 -8.07
C ALA A 281 9.08 20.66 -7.67
N VAL A 282 9.59 19.73 -8.48
CA VAL A 282 9.59 18.29 -8.17
C VAL A 282 10.45 18.01 -6.94
N GLU A 283 11.66 18.56 -6.87
CA GLU A 283 12.56 18.40 -5.71
C GLU A 283 11.88 18.89 -4.42
N LYS A 284 11.27 20.09 -4.46
CA LYS A 284 10.54 20.64 -3.33
C LYS A 284 9.35 19.77 -2.92
N ALA A 285 8.58 19.27 -3.89
CA ALA A 285 7.45 18.39 -3.63
C ALA A 285 7.91 17.04 -3.03
N GLN A 286 9.02 16.50 -3.52
CA GLN A 286 9.60 15.26 -3.02
C GLN A 286 10.12 15.40 -1.59
N LYS A 287 10.82 16.48 -1.28
CA LYS A 287 11.25 16.78 0.10
C LYS A 287 10.05 16.90 1.06
N THR A 288 9.00 17.60 0.62
CA THR A 288 7.76 17.72 1.39
C THR A 288 7.11 16.34 1.63
N LYS A 289 7.10 15.47 0.61
CA LYS A 289 6.60 14.11 0.72
C LYS A 289 7.39 13.28 1.73
N GLU A 290 8.73 13.39 1.73
CA GLU A 290 9.61 12.68 2.67
C GLU A 290 9.39 13.14 4.12
N GLU A 291 9.28 14.45 4.34
CA GLU A 291 8.96 15.03 5.65
C GLU A 291 7.60 14.54 6.17
N LEU A 292 6.56 14.56 5.31
CA LEU A 292 5.23 14.05 5.66
C LEU A 292 5.21 12.55 5.91
N ALA A 293 5.96 11.77 5.13
CA ALA A 293 6.07 10.32 5.31
C ALA A 293 6.70 9.97 6.65
N GLU A 294 7.74 10.71 7.06
CA GLU A 294 8.36 10.52 8.37
C GLU A 294 7.42 10.93 9.51
N GLN A 295 6.71 12.06 9.38
CA GLN A 295 5.69 12.47 10.36
C GLN A 295 4.58 11.42 10.49
N LEU A 296 4.09 10.89 9.36
CA LEU A 296 3.07 9.83 9.35
C LEU A 296 3.57 8.55 10.04
N ARG A 297 4.85 8.21 9.86
CA ARG A 297 5.48 7.06 10.52
C ARG A 297 5.56 7.27 12.03
N VAL A 298 5.92 8.48 12.47
CA VAL A 298 6.01 8.84 13.89
C VAL A 298 4.62 8.81 14.54
N GLU A 299 3.64 9.52 13.99
CA GLU A 299 2.27 9.52 14.53
C GLU A 299 1.62 8.12 14.48
N GLY A 300 2.03 7.29 13.52
CA GLY A 300 1.55 5.91 13.39
C GLY A 300 2.10 4.92 14.42
N ARG A 301 3.09 5.29 15.25
CA ARG A 301 3.79 4.38 16.19
C ARG A 301 2.89 3.78 17.25
N LEU A 302 1.84 4.50 17.68
CA LEU A 302 0.88 4.00 18.66
C LEU A 302 0.18 2.70 18.21
N ARG A 303 0.09 2.44 16.90
CA ARG A 303 -0.39 1.14 16.38
C ARG A 303 0.48 -0.04 16.82
N GLY A 304 1.71 0.19 17.27
CA GLY A 304 2.56 -0.83 17.88
C GLY A 304 1.90 -1.51 19.08
N LEU A 305 1.02 -0.83 19.82
CA LEU A 305 0.20 -1.43 20.88
C LEU A 305 -0.68 -2.60 20.39
N LEU A 306 -0.98 -2.66 19.09
CA LEU A 306 -1.79 -3.72 18.50
C LEU A 306 -0.98 -4.99 18.23
N PHE A 307 0.33 -4.87 17.94
CA PHE A 307 1.07 -6.00 17.36
C PHE A 307 2.51 -6.17 17.86
N GLU A 308 3.11 -5.22 18.58
CA GLU A 308 4.51 -5.30 19.00
C GLU A 308 4.73 -6.23 20.22
N LYS A 309 6.00 -6.60 20.46
CA LYS A 309 6.47 -7.30 21.67
C LYS A 309 7.87 -6.83 22.09
N GLY A 310 8.20 -6.97 23.37
CA GLY A 310 9.49 -6.51 23.94
C GLY A 310 9.62 -5.00 23.88
N ARG A 311 10.86 -4.51 23.71
CA ARG A 311 11.17 -3.07 23.74
C ARG A 311 10.29 -2.17 22.84
N PRO A 312 9.95 -2.55 21.58
CA PRO A 312 9.01 -1.75 20.78
C PRO A 312 7.61 -1.63 21.40
N LEU A 313 7.13 -2.66 22.12
CA LEU A 313 5.85 -2.60 22.83
C LEU A 313 5.94 -1.68 24.05
N GLU A 314 7.04 -1.75 24.80
CA GLU A 314 7.31 -0.88 25.95
C GLU A 314 7.32 0.60 25.53
N GLU A 315 8.02 0.92 24.44
CA GLU A 315 8.07 2.27 23.88
C GLU A 315 6.68 2.78 23.48
N ALA A 316 5.84 1.94 22.85
CA ALA A 316 4.46 2.28 22.50
C ALA A 316 3.55 2.49 23.72
N ILE A 317 3.74 1.70 24.79
CA ILE A 317 3.04 1.86 26.07
C ILE A 317 3.40 3.20 26.71
N ILE A 318 4.69 3.52 26.79
CA ILE A 318 5.18 4.79 27.34
C ILE A 318 4.59 5.98 26.58
N GLU A 319 4.59 5.93 25.24
CA GLU A 319 4.02 6.98 24.42
C GLU A 319 2.52 7.17 24.68
N ALA A 320 1.75 6.08 24.77
CA ALA A 320 0.32 6.13 25.06
C ALA A 320 0.03 6.67 26.47
N LEU A 321 0.80 6.27 27.48
CA LEU A 321 0.66 6.79 28.84
C LEU A 321 0.95 8.31 28.89
N ARG A 322 1.97 8.78 28.17
CA ARG A 322 2.26 10.22 28.06
C ARG A 322 1.13 10.99 27.39
N LYS A 323 0.48 10.43 26.37
CA LYS A 323 -0.71 11.05 25.75
C LYS A 323 -1.86 11.21 26.74
N PHE A 324 -2.02 10.29 27.70
CA PHE A 324 -2.98 10.45 28.80
C PHE A 324 -2.52 11.40 29.92
N GLY A 325 -1.34 12.02 29.81
CA GLY A 325 -0.82 12.93 30.82
C GLY A 325 -0.11 12.26 31.99
N PHE A 326 0.32 11.00 31.86
CA PHE A 326 1.30 10.43 32.78
C PHE A 326 2.70 10.96 32.45
N THR A 327 3.52 11.18 33.47
CA THR A 327 4.97 11.15 33.34
C THR A 327 5.37 9.67 33.30
N ALA A 328 5.87 9.17 32.17
CA ALA A 328 6.20 7.74 31.99
C ALA A 328 7.59 7.57 31.36
N GLU A 329 8.44 6.74 31.97
CA GLU A 329 9.82 6.48 31.53
C GLU A 329 10.24 5.03 31.88
N PRO A 330 11.14 4.41 31.09
CA PRO A 330 11.78 3.18 31.51
C PRO A 330 12.74 3.48 32.67
N PHE A 331 12.93 2.54 33.58
CA PHE A 331 13.79 2.75 34.75
C PHE A 331 14.97 1.78 34.76
N LYS A 332 16.19 2.31 34.95
CA LYS A 332 17.41 1.55 35.16
C LYS A 332 18.29 2.24 36.20
N ASP A 333 18.48 1.58 37.34
CA ASP A 333 19.40 2.04 38.37
C ASP A 333 19.89 0.88 39.24
N GLY A 334 21.17 0.87 39.60
CA GLY A 334 21.72 -0.04 40.61
C GLY A 334 21.52 -1.55 40.40
N GLY A 335 21.14 -2.00 39.20
CA GLY A 335 20.80 -3.40 38.89
C GLY A 335 19.30 -3.70 38.79
N SER A 336 18.43 -2.76 39.16
CA SER A 336 17.00 -2.82 38.90
C SER A 336 16.67 -2.28 37.50
N GLU A 337 15.86 -3.02 36.76
CA GLU A 337 15.36 -2.67 35.42
C GLU A 337 13.85 -2.88 35.40
N PHE A 338 13.10 -1.80 35.16
CA PHE A 338 11.65 -1.83 35.03
C PHE A 338 11.25 -1.33 33.64
N ASP A 339 10.36 -2.05 32.97
CA ASP A 339 9.90 -1.71 31.63
C ASP A 339 9.31 -0.29 31.58
N VAL A 340 8.45 0.07 32.55
CA VAL A 340 7.93 1.43 32.68
C VAL A 340 7.60 1.78 34.13
N VAL A 341 8.07 2.95 34.56
CA VAL A 341 7.60 3.64 35.77
C VAL A 341 6.80 4.84 35.32
N PHE A 342 5.59 5.00 35.86
CA PHE A 342 4.71 6.07 35.43
C PHE A 342 3.86 6.64 36.55
N GLU A 343 3.64 7.94 36.50
CA GLU A 343 2.95 8.69 37.55
C GLU A 343 2.09 9.80 36.98
N SER A 344 1.08 10.15 37.76
CA SER A 344 0.11 11.21 37.48
C SER A 344 -0.38 11.79 38.81
N PRO A 345 -1.15 12.90 38.81
CA PRO A 345 -1.74 13.42 40.04
C PRO A 345 -2.56 12.39 40.83
N GLU A 346 -3.09 11.36 40.15
CA GLU A 346 -3.90 10.31 40.76
C GLU A 346 -3.08 9.18 41.41
N GLY A 347 -1.79 9.05 41.09
CA GLY A 347 -0.91 8.07 41.72
C GLY A 347 0.25 7.57 40.85
N ARG A 348 1.08 6.72 41.45
CA ARG A 348 2.30 6.14 40.88
C ARG A 348 2.18 4.64 40.65
N LEU A 349 2.69 4.18 39.51
CA LEU A 349 2.56 2.82 39.00
C LEU A 349 3.88 2.32 38.41
N ILE A 350 4.03 0.99 38.40
CA ILE A 350 5.10 0.30 37.69
C ILE A 350 4.47 -0.75 36.79
N GLY A 351 4.91 -0.78 35.54
CA GLY A 351 4.41 -1.64 34.49
C GLY A 351 5.44 -2.66 34.02
N GLU A 352 4.95 -3.85 33.67
CA GLU A 352 5.68 -4.87 32.93
C GLU A 352 4.92 -5.16 31.62
N ALA A 353 5.64 -5.35 30.50
CA ALA A 353 5.05 -5.62 29.20
C ALA A 353 5.32 -7.05 28.71
N GLU A 354 4.29 -7.71 28.16
CA GLU A 354 4.42 -9.03 27.55
C GLU A 354 3.60 -9.17 26.26
N GLY A 355 4.31 -9.42 25.15
CA GLY A 355 3.70 -9.78 23.87
C GLY A 355 3.85 -11.26 23.56
N LYS A 356 2.76 -11.91 23.11
CA LYS A 356 2.72 -13.32 22.70
C LYS A 356 2.18 -13.44 21.28
N ASP A 357 2.84 -14.25 20.46
CA ASP A 357 2.46 -14.43 19.06
C ASP A 357 1.10 -15.17 18.93
N ASN A 358 0.97 -16.34 19.57
CA ASN A 358 -0.17 -17.25 19.36
C ASN A 358 -0.86 -17.74 20.66
N LYS A 359 -0.59 -17.10 21.80
CA LYS A 359 -1.07 -17.57 23.11
C LYS A 359 -1.49 -16.40 23.99
N ALA A 360 -2.32 -16.69 24.98
CA ALA A 360 -2.59 -15.80 26.10
C ALA A 360 -1.32 -15.52 26.93
N VAL A 361 -1.28 -14.34 27.54
CA VAL A 361 -0.29 -13.95 28.54
C VAL A 361 -0.49 -14.79 29.82
N ASN A 362 0.60 -15.37 30.31
CA ASN A 362 0.56 -16.29 31.45
C ASN A 362 0.98 -15.56 32.76
N VAL A 363 1.10 -16.32 33.85
CA VAL A 363 1.38 -15.77 35.19
C VAL A 363 2.85 -15.37 35.40
N ASP A 364 3.75 -15.74 34.49
CA ASP A 364 5.21 -15.71 34.75
C ASP A 364 5.72 -14.28 35.02
N LYS A 365 5.19 -13.30 34.28
CA LYS A 365 5.54 -11.89 34.43
C LYS A 365 4.98 -11.23 35.69
N LEU A 366 3.90 -11.76 36.28
CA LEU A 366 3.38 -11.23 37.55
C LEU A 366 4.39 -11.39 38.68
N ARG A 367 5.16 -12.50 38.70
CA ARG A 367 6.22 -12.68 39.69
C ARG A 367 7.32 -11.64 39.55
N GLN A 368 7.77 -11.37 38.31
CA GLN A 368 8.78 -10.34 38.04
C GLN A 368 8.28 -8.96 38.48
N LEU A 369 7.06 -8.61 38.09
CA LEU A 369 6.46 -7.35 38.46
C LEU A 369 6.37 -7.15 39.98
N GLN A 370 5.99 -8.18 40.75
CA GLN A 370 5.95 -8.07 42.22
C GLN A 370 7.35 -7.89 42.84
N MET A 371 8.38 -8.54 42.29
CA MET A 371 9.76 -8.29 42.72
C MET A 371 10.16 -6.83 42.42
N ASN A 372 9.83 -6.32 41.24
CA ASN A 372 10.08 -4.93 40.85
C ASN A 372 9.39 -3.93 41.81
N ILE A 373 8.14 -4.18 42.22
CA ILE A 373 7.45 -3.35 43.23
C ILE A 373 8.19 -3.35 44.57
N HIS A 374 8.69 -4.51 45.01
CA HIS A 374 9.41 -4.62 46.27
C HIS A 374 10.77 -3.94 46.21
N GLU A 375 11.53 -4.15 45.13
CA GLU A 375 12.80 -3.46 44.87
C GLU A 375 12.62 -1.95 44.86
N ASP A 376 11.56 -1.47 44.22
CA ASP A 376 11.26 -0.04 44.17
C ASP A 376 10.91 0.55 45.55
N LEU A 377 10.17 -0.19 46.38
CA LEU A 377 9.84 0.23 47.75
C LEU A 377 11.06 0.29 48.68
N LEU A 378 12.11 -0.48 48.41
CA LEU A 378 13.35 -0.44 49.22
C LEU A 378 14.17 0.84 49.01
N ARG A 379 13.80 1.68 48.03
CA ARG A 379 14.51 2.91 47.70
C ARG A 379 14.12 4.01 48.68
N GLU A 380 15.10 4.78 49.17
CA GLU A 380 14.88 5.87 50.14
C GLU A 380 13.91 6.95 49.65
N SER A 381 13.79 7.14 48.33
CA SER A 381 12.90 8.12 47.72
C SER A 381 11.44 7.66 47.60
N VAL A 382 11.10 6.45 48.04
CA VAL A 382 9.77 5.84 47.84
C VAL A 382 9.14 5.51 49.20
N GLU A 383 8.09 6.24 49.56
CA GLU A 383 7.39 6.03 50.84
C GLU A 383 6.25 5.00 50.75
N THR A 384 5.66 4.83 49.56
CA THR A 384 4.51 3.91 49.34
C THR A 384 4.73 3.07 48.09
N PRO A 385 4.29 1.79 48.09
CA PRO A 385 4.48 0.92 46.95
C PRO A 385 3.66 1.43 45.76
N ALA A 386 4.29 1.42 44.57
CA ALA A 386 3.58 1.70 43.33
C ALA A 386 2.52 0.63 43.05
N LYS A 387 1.46 1.02 42.32
CA LYS A 387 0.47 0.07 41.81
C LYS A 387 1.08 -0.78 40.69
N PRO A 388 1.07 -2.13 40.78
CA PRO A 388 1.55 -2.99 39.70
C PRO A 388 0.58 -3.05 38.53
N VAL A 389 1.11 -2.97 37.30
CA VAL A 389 0.37 -3.11 36.05
C VAL A 389 1.06 -4.10 35.10
N LEU A 390 0.33 -5.09 34.57
CA LEU A 390 0.81 -5.97 33.52
C LEU A 390 0.13 -5.59 32.19
N PHE A 391 0.92 -5.17 31.21
CA PHE A 391 0.49 -4.90 29.86
C PHE A 391 0.63 -6.15 28.99
N GLY A 392 -0.47 -6.66 28.48
CA GLY A 392 -0.51 -7.87 27.65
C GLY A 392 -0.87 -7.58 26.20
N ASN A 393 -0.08 -8.10 25.27
CA ASN A 393 -0.40 -8.15 23.84
C ASN A 393 -0.44 -9.61 23.37
N ALA A 394 -1.53 -10.31 23.68
CA ALA A 394 -1.75 -11.69 23.26
C ALA A 394 -2.23 -11.78 21.82
N HIS A 395 -1.94 -12.91 21.16
CA HIS A 395 -2.36 -13.18 19.79
C HIS A 395 -2.01 -12.04 18.81
N ARG A 396 -0.83 -11.43 18.99
CA ARG A 396 -0.51 -10.09 18.46
C ARG A 396 -0.53 -9.98 16.92
N LEU A 397 -0.42 -11.10 16.21
CA LEU A 397 -0.43 -11.16 14.74
C LEU A 397 -1.79 -11.57 14.16
N VAL A 398 -2.78 -11.80 15.02
CA VAL A 398 -4.17 -12.12 14.65
C VAL A 398 -4.99 -10.82 14.68
N PRO A 399 -5.91 -10.58 13.70
CA PRO A 399 -6.85 -9.46 13.75
C PRO A 399 -7.59 -9.41 15.08
N MET A 400 -7.85 -8.21 15.61
CA MET A 400 -8.44 -8.02 16.95
C MET A 400 -9.74 -8.81 17.17
N GLU A 401 -10.55 -8.90 16.12
CA GLU A 401 -11.87 -9.56 16.10
C GLU A 401 -11.77 -11.08 16.29
N ASP A 402 -10.63 -11.66 15.88
CA ASP A 402 -10.38 -13.10 15.89
C ASP A 402 -9.47 -13.52 17.06
N ARG A 403 -9.11 -12.61 17.97
CA ARG A 403 -8.25 -12.92 19.10
C ARG A 403 -9.01 -13.69 20.18
N GLY A 404 -8.38 -14.75 20.69
CA GLY A 404 -8.83 -15.44 21.90
C GLY A 404 -8.50 -14.65 23.17
N ASP A 405 -8.64 -15.31 24.31
CA ASP A 405 -8.42 -14.70 25.63
C ASP A 405 -7.04 -14.08 25.76
N THR A 406 -6.99 -12.84 26.28
CA THR A 406 -5.72 -12.12 26.44
C THR A 406 -4.85 -12.73 27.53
N PHE A 407 -5.45 -13.04 28.68
CA PHE A 407 -4.76 -13.51 29.88
C PHE A 407 -5.31 -14.87 30.26
N THR A 408 -4.44 -15.78 30.64
CA THR A 408 -4.87 -17.09 31.19
C THR A 408 -5.66 -16.89 32.49
N GLU A 409 -6.62 -17.78 32.79
CA GLU A 409 -7.38 -17.75 34.05
C GLU A 409 -6.46 -17.71 35.29
N LYS A 410 -5.34 -18.44 35.24
CA LYS A 410 -4.31 -18.44 36.28
C LYS A 410 -3.69 -17.05 36.47
N CYS A 411 -3.44 -16.33 35.38
CA CYS A 411 -2.92 -14.95 35.42
C CYS A 411 -3.95 -14.00 36.02
N VAL A 412 -5.21 -14.07 35.59
CA VAL A 412 -6.30 -13.25 36.13
C VAL A 412 -6.49 -13.49 37.63
N THR A 413 -6.54 -14.75 38.06
CA THR A 413 -6.70 -15.11 39.47
C THR A 413 -5.53 -14.63 40.32
N ALA A 414 -4.30 -14.77 39.83
CA ALA A 414 -3.11 -14.28 40.53
C ALA A 414 -3.08 -12.75 40.63
N ALA A 415 -3.50 -12.04 39.58
CA ALA A 415 -3.55 -10.58 39.57
C ALA A 415 -4.53 -10.02 40.63
N LEU A 416 -5.67 -10.69 40.85
CA LEU A 416 -6.61 -10.34 41.91
C LEU A 416 -5.98 -10.40 43.30
N THR A 417 -5.24 -11.49 43.59
CA THR A 417 -4.55 -11.67 44.87
C THR A 417 -3.41 -10.67 45.06
N MET A 418 -2.73 -10.29 43.98
CA MET A 418 -1.55 -9.41 43.99
C MET A 418 -1.88 -7.91 43.84
N ASN A 419 -3.17 -7.56 43.81
CA ASN A 419 -3.64 -6.19 43.56
C ASN A 419 -3.10 -5.59 42.24
N THR A 420 -2.92 -6.41 41.20
CA THR A 420 -2.35 -6.02 39.91
C THR A 420 -3.42 -5.67 38.89
N ALA A 421 -3.23 -4.57 38.16
CA ALA A 421 -4.05 -4.23 37.00
C ALA A 421 -3.54 -4.95 35.74
N LEU A 422 -4.44 -5.51 34.95
CA LEU A 422 -4.15 -6.21 33.69
C LEU A 422 -4.67 -5.36 32.52
N VAL A 423 -3.76 -4.74 31.78
CA VAL A 423 -4.09 -3.90 30.62
C VAL A 423 -3.86 -4.68 29.34
N PHE A 424 -4.88 -4.78 28.49
CA PHE A 424 -4.69 -5.25 27.12
C PHE A 424 -4.31 -4.09 26.23
N THR A 425 -3.17 -4.21 25.56
CA THR A 425 -2.61 -3.08 24.82
C THR A 425 -3.48 -2.63 23.65
N PRO A 426 -4.27 -3.50 22.95
CA PRO A 426 -5.29 -3.02 22.02
C PRO A 426 -6.42 -2.19 22.65
N ASP A 427 -6.85 -2.48 23.89
CA ASP A 427 -7.83 -1.62 24.57
C ASP A 427 -7.21 -0.26 24.90
N LEU A 428 -5.93 -0.25 25.30
CA LEU A 428 -5.14 0.97 25.50
C LEU A 428 -5.02 1.77 24.18
N PHE A 429 -4.82 1.09 23.05
CA PHE A 429 -4.79 1.72 21.72
C PHE A 429 -6.11 2.42 21.40
N LEU A 430 -7.24 1.72 21.60
CA LEU A 430 -8.56 2.32 21.35
C LEU A 430 -8.79 3.53 22.26
N ALA A 431 -8.41 3.45 23.53
CA ALA A 431 -8.53 4.57 24.44
C ALA A 431 -7.67 5.77 24.01
N VAL A 432 -6.40 5.55 23.63
CA VAL A 432 -5.51 6.66 23.22
C VAL A 432 -5.94 7.24 21.87
N GLN A 433 -6.42 6.42 20.94
CA GLN A 433 -6.98 6.87 19.67
C GLN A 433 -8.14 7.86 19.91
N ASN A 434 -9.09 7.48 20.77
CA ASN A 434 -10.22 8.35 21.12
C ASN A 434 -9.77 9.64 21.82
N HIS A 435 -8.75 9.58 22.68
CA HIS A 435 -8.22 10.77 23.34
C HIS A 435 -7.52 11.71 22.35
N VAL A 436 -6.72 11.18 21.42
CA VAL A 436 -6.05 11.99 20.38
C VAL A 436 -7.07 12.67 19.48
N GLU A 437 -8.18 12.00 19.17
CA GLU A 437 -9.27 12.58 18.36
C GLU A 437 -10.09 13.63 19.11
N SER A 438 -10.36 13.43 20.40
CA SER A 438 -11.22 14.31 21.20
C SER A 438 -10.48 15.43 21.94
N GLN A 439 -9.20 15.22 22.26
CA GLN A 439 -8.38 16.02 23.19
C GLN A 439 -9.06 16.30 24.54
N ASP A 440 -9.93 15.38 24.98
CA ASP A 440 -10.70 15.52 26.21
C ASP A 440 -9.84 15.18 27.44
N SER A 441 -9.58 16.18 28.29
CA SER A 441 -8.80 16.04 29.51
C SER A 441 -9.51 15.27 30.62
N GLU A 442 -10.85 15.33 30.68
CA GLU A 442 -11.66 14.55 31.63
C GLU A 442 -11.63 13.07 31.24
N PHE A 443 -11.73 12.78 29.94
CA PHE A 443 -11.57 11.42 29.42
C PHE A 443 -10.18 10.86 29.73
N ALA A 444 -9.13 11.64 29.55
CA ALA A 444 -7.77 11.23 29.92
C ALA A 444 -7.68 10.90 31.42
N ALA A 445 -8.21 11.77 32.29
CA ALA A 445 -8.24 11.53 33.73
C ALA A 445 -9.01 10.25 34.09
N ALA A 446 -10.15 10.00 33.46
CA ALA A 446 -10.92 8.78 33.65
C ALA A 446 -10.15 7.51 33.20
N CYS A 447 -9.40 7.59 32.10
CA CYS A 447 -8.49 6.52 31.67
C CYS A 447 -7.39 6.27 32.70
N ARG A 448 -6.75 7.32 33.24
CA ARG A 448 -5.73 7.19 34.29
C ARG A 448 -6.32 6.52 35.53
N GLN A 449 -7.47 6.99 35.98
CA GLN A 449 -8.18 6.44 37.14
C GLN A 449 -8.57 4.97 36.94
N SER A 450 -8.95 4.58 35.73
CA SER A 450 -9.29 3.19 35.40
C SER A 450 -8.09 2.25 35.60
N ILE A 451 -6.88 2.68 35.23
CA ILE A 451 -5.67 1.87 35.44
C ILE A 451 -5.34 1.79 36.94
N LEU A 452 -5.41 2.91 37.66
CA LEU A 452 -5.06 3.00 39.08
C LEU A 452 -5.98 2.20 40.00
N SER A 453 -7.30 2.31 39.78
CA SER A 453 -8.31 1.73 40.67
C SER A 453 -8.64 0.26 40.36
N SER A 454 -8.30 -0.22 39.16
CA SER A 454 -8.63 -1.59 38.76
C SER A 454 -7.75 -2.64 39.44
N VAL A 455 -8.35 -3.81 39.68
CA VAL A 455 -7.65 -5.04 40.04
C VAL A 455 -8.13 -6.13 39.08
N GLY A 456 -7.20 -6.84 38.45
CA GLY A 456 -7.52 -7.69 37.31
C GLY A 456 -7.71 -6.87 36.04
N ARG A 457 -8.59 -7.29 35.13
CA ARG A 457 -8.72 -6.68 33.80
C ARG A 457 -9.20 -5.23 33.87
N VAL A 458 -8.41 -4.32 33.29
CA VAL A 458 -8.77 -2.90 33.13
C VAL A 458 -9.79 -2.76 32.01
N THR A 459 -10.85 -2.00 32.27
CA THR A 459 -11.83 -1.56 31.26
C THR A 459 -11.73 -0.05 31.14
N PHE A 460 -11.40 0.44 29.94
CA PHE A 460 -11.32 1.88 29.68
C PHE A 460 -12.71 2.48 29.43
N PRO A 461 -12.92 3.77 29.79
CA PRO A 461 -14.16 4.46 29.49
C PRO A 461 -14.39 4.61 27.98
N ILE A 462 -15.66 4.76 27.60
CA ILE A 462 -16.05 5.09 26.22
C ILE A 462 -16.33 6.61 26.18
N PRO A 463 -15.81 7.35 25.19
CA PRO A 463 -16.10 8.78 25.06
C PRO A 463 -17.59 9.03 24.88
N ALA A 464 -18.11 10.12 25.49
CA ALA A 464 -19.52 10.48 25.44
C ALA A 464 -20.07 10.63 24.00
N THR A 465 -19.23 10.96 23.02
CA THR A 465 -19.56 11.08 21.59
C THR A 465 -19.94 9.75 20.93
N ARG A 466 -19.62 8.60 21.52
CA ARG A 466 -19.99 7.25 21.01
C ARG A 466 -21.14 6.58 21.76
N ALA A 467 -21.54 7.10 22.92
CA ALA A 467 -22.65 6.53 23.69
C ALA A 467 -23.99 6.70 22.95
N THR A 468 -24.19 7.83 22.27
CA THR A 468 -25.42 8.17 21.55
C THR A 468 -25.65 7.42 20.23
N THR A 469 -24.67 6.65 19.73
CA THR A 469 -24.86 5.85 18.50
C THR A 469 -25.30 4.41 18.77
N ARG A 470 -25.40 3.98 20.04
CA ARG A 470 -25.87 2.63 20.40
C ARG A 470 -27.30 2.58 20.94
N GLU A 471 -27.90 3.70 21.35
CA GLU A 471 -29.24 3.69 21.97
C GLU A 471 -30.42 3.78 20.98
N ASP A 472 -30.21 4.17 19.71
CA ASP A 472 -31.30 4.28 18.71
C ASP A 472 -31.64 2.95 17.98
N GLY A 473 -31.20 1.80 18.50
CA GLY A 473 -31.32 0.49 17.84
C GLY A 473 -32.45 -0.43 18.32
N SER A 474 -33.18 -0.11 19.39
CA SER A 474 -34.21 -1.01 19.90
C SER A 474 -35.40 -0.27 20.51
N GLU A 475 -36.34 0.16 19.67
CA GLU A 475 -37.77 0.19 19.99
C GLU A 475 -38.55 0.72 18.77
N ALA A 476 -39.21 -0.19 18.04
CA ALA A 476 -40.54 0.02 17.42
C ALA A 476 -40.87 -1.16 16.51
N GLY A 477 -41.94 -1.89 16.85
CA GLY A 477 -42.60 -2.76 15.89
C GLY A 477 -43.39 -3.95 16.43
N ASP A 478 -44.13 -3.80 17.52
CA ASP A 478 -45.26 -4.67 17.85
C ASP A 478 -46.54 -3.80 17.85
N ALA A 479 -47.26 -3.85 16.72
CA ALA A 479 -48.69 -3.57 16.54
C ALA A 479 -49.06 -3.66 15.05
#